data_AF-A0A1D6FA74-F1
#
_entry.id   AF-A0A1D6FA74-F1
#
_cell.length_a   1.000
_cell.length_b   1.000
_cell.length_c   1.000
_cell.angle_alpha   90.00
_cell.angle_beta   90.00
_cell.angle_gamma   90.00
#
_symmetry.space_group_name_H-M   'P 1'
#
loop_
_entity.id
_entity.type
_entity.pdbx_description
1 polymer ?
#
loop_
_entity_poly.entity_id
_entity_poly.type
_entity_poly.pdbx_seq_one_letter_code
_entity_poly.pdbx_strand_id
1 'polypeptide(L)'
;MLQKDMLNLIETALSSEVDYRFKIQGLQNLYEYLRDAESQLTAESTAKPPGQCEINGRSEVPVAAGAGDTNICGGIIQLYWSSILERCLDTNDQVRQSALKIVEVVLRQGLVHPITCVPHLIALEMDPLEGNSKLAHHLLMNMNEKYPSFFESRLGDGLQLSFKFFESIVSNHKMSANIKSNPIAFVKPGISRIYRLIRSNRNSRNKFVHSIVRKFESDSRSRSTVSFLVYCAEVLASLPFTCSDEPLYLIYDINRAIHLRAGGVEGNLKRWTSMSQSQEMAGMPTLPGESHVVMQEEPGGYYDNMGDATERVNDNPCSTSDVDIAKVQGDCHDAIALQLLLKLKRHLKVVYGLDDARCQAFSLKEPPKSGETFSRQNVSFNIGNTNLSLPSCLQDAASVYQDFKTVLREDSMDFAVFVPSVQTRKRPTPRNTTSPTPRSMTRVRRTAAPSVTKARGGARGDDSDDTDDDDWTGGPRVLDFSGGGRVTRQRVQV
;
A
#
# COMPACT_ATOMS: atom_id res chain seq x y z
N MET A 1 -23.42 -26.00 -22.24
CA MET A 1 -22.26 -25.41 -21.54
C MET A 1 -20.97 -26.22 -21.75
N LEU A 2 -20.83 -27.47 -21.31
CA LEU A 2 -19.55 -28.21 -21.32
C LEU A 2 -19.06 -28.77 -22.68
N GLN A 3 -19.77 -28.56 -23.79
CA GLN A 3 -19.24 -28.93 -25.11
C GLN A 3 -18.14 -27.94 -25.53
N LYS A 4 -17.05 -28.44 -26.13
CA LYS A 4 -15.85 -27.65 -26.44
C LYS A 4 -16.16 -26.35 -27.22
N ASP A 5 -17.07 -26.40 -28.18
CA ASP A 5 -17.44 -25.22 -28.98
C ASP A 5 -18.23 -24.19 -28.17
N MET A 6 -19.07 -24.62 -27.23
CA MET A 6 -19.74 -23.72 -26.28
C MET A 6 -18.74 -23.12 -25.28
N LEU A 7 -17.74 -23.88 -24.83
CA LEU A 7 -16.70 -23.38 -23.94
C LEU A 7 -15.86 -22.30 -24.64
N ASN A 8 -15.44 -22.56 -25.88
CA ASN A 8 -14.75 -21.58 -26.73
C ASN A 8 -15.61 -20.33 -26.98
N LEU A 9 -16.94 -20.49 -27.17
CA LEU A 9 -17.86 -19.38 -27.39
C LEU A 9 -17.99 -18.48 -26.17
N ILE A 10 -18.07 -19.05 -24.95
CA ILE A 10 -18.13 -18.30 -23.69
C ILE A 10 -16.79 -17.59 -23.44
N GLU A 11 -15.67 -18.28 -23.65
CA GLU A 11 -14.33 -17.69 -23.54
C GLU A 11 -14.15 -16.51 -24.51
N THR A 12 -14.58 -16.69 -25.77
CA THR A 12 -14.59 -15.61 -26.78
C THR A 12 -15.51 -14.46 -26.35
N ALA A 13 -16.70 -14.74 -25.82
CA ALA A 13 -17.62 -13.70 -25.36
C ALA A 13 -17.09 -12.91 -24.16
N LEU A 14 -16.28 -13.56 -23.30
CA LEU A 14 -15.64 -12.93 -22.16
C LEU A 14 -14.28 -12.28 -22.49
N SER A 15 -13.75 -12.42 -23.70
CA SER A 15 -12.45 -11.85 -24.11
C SER A 15 -12.46 -10.32 -24.14
N SER A 16 -11.31 -9.69 -23.83
CA SER A 16 -11.13 -8.23 -23.81
C SER A 16 -11.36 -7.58 -25.18
N GLU A 17 -11.01 -8.27 -26.26
CA GLU A 17 -10.94 -7.69 -27.62
C GLU A 17 -12.29 -7.59 -28.33
N VAL A 18 -13.36 -8.17 -27.77
CA VAL A 18 -14.65 -8.30 -28.46
C VAL A 18 -15.58 -7.13 -28.14
N ASP A 19 -16.47 -6.80 -29.09
CA ASP A 19 -17.45 -5.73 -28.96
C ASP A 19 -18.28 -5.85 -27.67
N TYR A 20 -18.51 -4.71 -27.01
CA TYR A 20 -19.14 -4.65 -25.69
C TYR A 20 -20.54 -5.28 -25.66
N ARG A 21 -21.29 -5.24 -26.79
CA ARG A 21 -22.61 -5.87 -26.91
C ARG A 21 -22.53 -7.40 -26.81
N PHE A 22 -21.50 -8.01 -27.39
CA PHE A 22 -21.30 -9.46 -27.33
C PHE A 22 -20.85 -9.90 -25.93
N LYS A 23 -19.98 -9.12 -25.28
CA LYS A 23 -19.65 -9.30 -23.84
C LYS A 23 -20.89 -9.25 -22.96
N ILE A 24 -21.75 -8.23 -23.14
CA ILE A 24 -23.01 -8.09 -22.39
C ILE A 24 -23.92 -9.30 -22.62
N GLN A 25 -24.09 -9.77 -23.86
CA GLN A 25 -24.93 -10.95 -24.14
C GLN A 25 -24.36 -12.23 -23.52
N GLY A 26 -23.04 -12.46 -23.60
CA GLY A 26 -22.40 -13.62 -22.98
C GLY A 26 -22.56 -13.63 -21.45
N LEU A 27 -22.37 -12.47 -20.81
CA LEU A 27 -22.61 -12.28 -19.38
C LEU A 27 -24.10 -12.46 -19.02
N GLN A 28 -25.02 -11.93 -19.81
CA GLN A 28 -26.46 -12.05 -19.59
C GLN A 28 -26.93 -13.51 -19.67
N ASN A 29 -26.47 -14.27 -20.67
CA ASN A 29 -26.77 -15.70 -20.80
C ASN A 29 -26.27 -16.49 -19.58
N LEU A 30 -25.09 -16.15 -19.05
CA LEU A 30 -24.54 -16.79 -17.84
C LEU A 30 -25.30 -16.41 -16.57
N TYR A 31 -25.74 -15.15 -16.47
CA TYR A 31 -26.58 -14.66 -15.38
C TYR A 31 -27.96 -15.34 -15.35
N GLU A 32 -28.62 -15.48 -16.50
CA GLU A 32 -29.90 -16.18 -16.62
C GLU A 32 -29.78 -17.65 -16.24
N TYR A 33 -28.76 -18.35 -16.76
CA TYR A 33 -28.45 -19.74 -16.38
C TYR A 33 -28.26 -19.91 -14.86
N LEU A 34 -27.56 -18.99 -14.20
CA LEU A 34 -27.38 -19.01 -12.75
C LEU A 34 -28.68 -18.78 -11.95
N ARG A 35 -29.59 -17.97 -12.49
CA ARG A 35 -30.88 -17.65 -11.85
C ARG A 35 -31.86 -18.82 -11.99
N ASP A 36 -31.88 -19.45 -13.15
CA ASP A 36 -32.67 -20.66 -13.40
C ASP A 36 -32.22 -21.82 -12.51
N ALA A 37 -30.91 -22.09 -12.43
CA ALA A 37 -30.35 -23.13 -11.56
C ALA A 37 -30.70 -22.91 -10.07
N GLU A 38 -30.74 -21.65 -9.63
CA GLU A 38 -31.14 -21.30 -8.27
C GLU A 38 -32.64 -21.49 -8.02
N SER A 39 -33.48 -21.13 -9.01
CA SER A 39 -34.93 -21.33 -8.91
C SER A 39 -35.27 -22.81 -8.74
N GLN A 40 -34.60 -23.69 -9.48
CA GLN A 40 -34.77 -25.15 -9.40
C GLN A 40 -34.37 -25.68 -8.02
N LEU A 41 -33.20 -25.28 -7.50
CA LEU A 41 -32.76 -25.61 -6.13
C LEU A 41 -33.78 -25.22 -5.05
N THR A 42 -34.35 -24.02 -5.15
CA THR A 42 -35.33 -23.54 -4.17
C THR A 42 -36.68 -24.25 -4.29
N ALA A 43 -37.09 -24.65 -5.50
CA ALA A 43 -38.29 -25.45 -5.73
C ALA A 43 -38.12 -26.88 -5.18
N GLU A 44 -36.99 -27.54 -5.46
CA GLU A 44 -36.66 -28.87 -4.93
C GLU A 44 -36.59 -28.87 -3.39
N SER A 45 -36.02 -27.81 -2.80
CA SER A 45 -35.92 -27.67 -1.33
C SER A 45 -37.25 -27.40 -0.63
N THR A 46 -38.29 -26.96 -1.36
CA THR A 46 -39.62 -26.63 -0.81
C THR A 46 -40.70 -27.65 -1.18
N ALA A 47 -40.42 -28.56 -2.13
CA ALA A 47 -41.24 -29.74 -2.36
C ALA A 47 -41.25 -30.64 -1.12
N LYS A 48 -42.41 -30.75 -0.45
CA LYS A 48 -42.60 -31.76 0.61
C LYS A 48 -42.29 -33.15 0.04
N PRO A 49 -41.64 -34.05 0.80
CA PRO A 49 -41.48 -35.43 0.36
C PRO A 49 -42.87 -36.02 0.07
N PRO A 50 -43.09 -36.63 -1.10
CA PRO A 50 -44.38 -37.23 -1.42
C PRO A 50 -44.69 -38.30 -0.38
N GLY A 51 -45.80 -38.13 0.32
CA GLY A 51 -46.28 -39.13 1.26
C GLY A 51 -46.58 -40.43 0.50
N GLN A 52 -45.88 -41.50 0.87
CA GLN A 52 -46.13 -42.91 0.52
C GLN A 52 -47.01 -43.13 -0.73
N CYS A 53 -46.39 -43.09 -1.91
CA CYS A 53 -46.99 -43.69 -3.12
C CYS A 53 -46.32 -45.03 -3.43
N GLU A 54 -47.13 -45.95 -3.96
CA GLU A 54 -46.85 -47.39 -3.95
C GLU A 54 -45.70 -47.80 -4.88
N ILE A 55 -45.05 -48.91 -4.51
CA ILE A 55 -43.87 -49.45 -5.18
C ILE A 55 -44.24 -50.01 -6.56
N ASN A 56 -44.15 -49.18 -7.59
CA ASN A 56 -44.31 -49.60 -9.00
C ASN A 56 -42.98 -49.57 -9.76
N GLY A 57 -42.16 -50.60 -9.54
CA GLY A 57 -41.32 -51.27 -10.55
C GLY A 57 -40.17 -50.51 -11.22
N ARG A 58 -40.10 -49.18 -11.17
CA ARG A 58 -39.01 -48.39 -11.73
C ARG A 58 -38.21 -47.77 -10.58
N SER A 59 -37.12 -48.45 -10.22
CA SER A 59 -36.19 -47.97 -9.20
C SER A 59 -35.42 -46.75 -9.73
N GLU A 60 -36.01 -45.56 -9.64
CA GLU A 60 -35.24 -44.32 -9.68
C GLU A 60 -34.25 -44.36 -8.51
N VAL A 61 -32.97 -44.56 -8.85
CA VAL A 61 -31.88 -44.54 -7.87
C VAL A 61 -31.87 -43.13 -7.27
N PRO A 62 -31.95 -42.97 -5.93
CA PRO A 62 -31.86 -41.66 -5.32
C PRO A 62 -30.57 -40.99 -5.78
N VAL A 63 -30.70 -39.86 -6.47
CA VAL A 63 -29.55 -39.07 -6.94
C VAL A 63 -28.68 -38.79 -5.73
N ALA A 64 -27.44 -39.26 -5.76
CA ALA A 64 -26.52 -39.10 -4.64
C ALA A 64 -26.41 -37.61 -4.29
N ALA A 65 -26.39 -37.27 -3.00
CA ALA A 65 -26.32 -35.87 -2.59
C ALA A 65 -25.06 -35.20 -3.19
N GLY A 66 -25.27 -34.30 -4.16
CA GLY A 66 -24.19 -33.72 -4.98
C GLY A 66 -24.01 -34.31 -6.38
N ALA A 67 -24.97 -35.06 -6.94
CA ALA A 67 -24.94 -35.57 -8.32
C ALA A 67 -25.97 -34.90 -9.25
N GLY A 68 -26.38 -33.65 -8.94
CA GLY A 68 -27.27 -32.83 -9.77
C GLY A 68 -26.55 -31.72 -10.56
N ASP A 69 -27.28 -31.07 -11.47
CA ASP A 69 -26.80 -30.02 -12.38
C ASP A 69 -26.18 -28.79 -11.68
N THR A 70 -26.43 -28.64 -10.39
CA THR A 70 -25.94 -27.55 -9.54
C THR A 70 -24.43 -27.62 -9.32
N ASN A 71 -23.85 -28.82 -9.30
CA ASN A 71 -22.39 -28.99 -9.30
C ASN A 71 -21.78 -28.69 -10.68
N ILE A 72 -22.52 -28.92 -11.77
CA ILE A 72 -22.10 -28.51 -13.12
C ILE A 72 -22.10 -26.98 -13.23
N CYS A 73 -23.15 -26.32 -12.70
CA CYS A 73 -23.25 -24.87 -12.62
C CYS A 73 -22.06 -24.25 -11.86
N GLY A 74 -21.75 -24.77 -10.67
CA GLY A 74 -20.57 -24.35 -9.89
C GLY A 74 -19.26 -24.54 -10.64
N GLY A 75 -19.05 -25.68 -11.31
CA GLY A 75 -17.85 -25.96 -12.10
C GLY A 75 -17.66 -25.00 -13.29
N ILE A 76 -18.75 -24.64 -13.99
CA ILE A 76 -18.71 -23.65 -15.08
C ILE A 76 -18.32 -22.27 -14.56
N ILE A 77 -18.88 -21.84 -13.43
CA ILE A 77 -18.50 -20.56 -12.82
C ILE A 77 -17.04 -20.55 -12.39
N GLN A 78 -16.56 -21.62 -11.75
CA GLN A 78 -15.17 -21.71 -11.34
C GLN A 78 -14.19 -21.66 -12.53
N LEU A 79 -14.55 -22.25 -13.67
CA LEU A 79 -13.76 -22.18 -14.91
C LEU A 79 -13.63 -20.76 -15.46
N TYR A 80 -14.72 -19.98 -15.47
CA TYR A 80 -14.75 -18.63 -16.04
C TYR A 80 -14.57 -17.51 -15.01
N TRP A 81 -14.36 -17.83 -13.74
CA TRP A 81 -14.39 -16.86 -12.64
C TRP A 81 -13.41 -15.70 -12.82
N SER A 82 -12.18 -16.00 -13.19
CA SER A 82 -11.15 -14.98 -13.47
C SER A 82 -11.59 -14.03 -14.58
N SER A 83 -12.12 -14.55 -15.69
CA SER A 83 -12.60 -13.74 -16.82
C SER A 83 -13.80 -12.88 -16.42
N ILE A 84 -14.74 -13.40 -15.62
CA ILE A 84 -15.88 -12.63 -15.08
C ILE A 84 -15.39 -11.47 -14.21
N LEU A 85 -14.42 -11.73 -13.32
CA LEU A 85 -13.81 -10.72 -12.47
C LEU A 85 -13.04 -9.65 -13.26
N GLU A 86 -12.33 -10.02 -14.33
CA GLU A 86 -11.72 -9.02 -15.22
C GLU A 86 -12.76 -8.15 -15.93
N ARG A 87 -13.87 -8.73 -16.40
CA ARG A 87 -14.95 -7.96 -17.05
C ARG A 87 -15.68 -7.04 -16.06
N CYS A 88 -15.59 -7.29 -14.75
CA CYS A 88 -16.00 -6.32 -13.72
C CYS A 88 -15.20 -5.01 -13.76
N LEU A 89 -14.04 -4.96 -14.43
CA LEU A 89 -13.19 -3.77 -14.57
C LEU A 89 -13.05 -3.33 -16.04
N ASP A 90 -13.95 -3.75 -16.93
CA ASP A 90 -13.97 -3.32 -18.33
C ASP A 90 -14.20 -1.80 -18.46
N THR A 91 -13.67 -1.20 -19.52
CA THR A 91 -13.89 0.21 -19.87
C THR A 91 -15.37 0.59 -20.00
N ASN A 92 -16.23 -0.34 -20.41
CA ASN A 92 -17.67 -0.15 -20.61
C ASN A 92 -18.46 -0.41 -19.32
N ASP A 93 -19.26 0.56 -18.88
CA ASP A 93 -20.03 0.54 -17.63
C ASP A 93 -21.13 -0.54 -17.60
N GLN A 94 -21.74 -0.86 -18.73
CA GLN A 94 -22.76 -1.91 -18.85
C GLN A 94 -22.12 -3.31 -18.77
N VAL A 95 -20.94 -3.51 -19.36
CA VAL A 95 -20.16 -4.76 -19.19
C VAL A 95 -19.82 -4.97 -17.71
N ARG A 96 -19.31 -3.93 -17.03
CA ARG A 96 -19.04 -4.00 -15.57
C ARG A 96 -20.31 -4.33 -14.77
N GLN A 97 -21.44 -3.70 -15.10
CA GLN A 97 -22.71 -3.96 -14.42
C GLN A 97 -23.17 -5.42 -14.57
N SER A 98 -23.15 -5.97 -15.80
CA SER A 98 -23.56 -7.35 -16.05
C SER A 98 -22.64 -8.35 -15.34
N ALA A 99 -21.32 -8.12 -15.35
CA ALA A 99 -20.37 -8.96 -14.62
C ALA A 99 -20.57 -8.89 -13.10
N LEU A 100 -20.83 -7.70 -12.54
CA LEU A 100 -21.05 -7.53 -11.10
C LEU A 100 -22.34 -8.20 -10.59
N LYS A 101 -23.40 -8.23 -11.41
CA LYS A 101 -24.64 -9.00 -11.09
C LYS A 101 -24.36 -10.51 -11.00
N ILE A 102 -23.46 -11.05 -11.83
CA ILE A 102 -23.01 -12.44 -11.73
C ILE A 102 -22.26 -12.65 -10.41
N VAL A 103 -21.32 -11.75 -10.06
CA VAL A 103 -20.58 -11.81 -8.78
C VAL A 103 -21.52 -11.81 -7.57
N GLU A 104 -22.58 -10.98 -7.56
CA GLU A 104 -23.60 -10.99 -6.51
C GLU A 104 -24.27 -12.37 -6.36
N VAL A 105 -24.73 -12.96 -7.47
CA VAL A 105 -25.42 -14.27 -7.45
C VAL A 105 -24.46 -15.37 -7.01
N VAL A 106 -23.24 -15.39 -7.56
CA VAL A 106 -22.17 -16.36 -7.25
C VAL A 106 -21.77 -16.34 -5.78
N LEU A 107 -21.61 -15.15 -5.18
CA LEU A 107 -21.28 -15.01 -3.75
C LEU A 107 -22.44 -15.40 -2.83
N ARG A 108 -23.68 -15.10 -3.24
CA ARG A 108 -24.89 -15.41 -2.45
C ARG A 108 -25.22 -16.90 -2.46
N GLN A 109 -24.90 -17.60 -3.56
CA GLN A 109 -24.99 -19.07 -3.66
C GLN A 109 -23.76 -19.80 -3.07
N GLY A 110 -22.63 -19.12 -2.90
CA GLY A 110 -21.40 -19.71 -2.35
C GLY A 110 -20.63 -20.61 -3.34
N LEU A 111 -20.77 -20.39 -4.65
CA LEU A 111 -20.13 -21.23 -5.68
C LEU A 111 -18.60 -21.08 -5.75
N VAL A 112 -18.04 -20.01 -5.18
CA VAL A 112 -16.61 -19.69 -5.17
C VAL A 112 -16.19 -19.13 -3.81
N HIS A 113 -14.90 -19.23 -3.47
CA HIS A 113 -14.40 -18.67 -2.21
C HIS A 113 -14.36 -17.14 -2.25
N PRO A 114 -15.01 -16.42 -1.31
CA PRO A 114 -15.24 -14.98 -1.40
C PRO A 114 -13.96 -14.12 -1.42
N ILE A 115 -12.86 -14.61 -0.85
CA ILE A 115 -11.56 -13.89 -0.82
C ILE A 115 -11.04 -13.50 -2.22
N THR A 116 -11.48 -14.21 -3.26
CA THR A 116 -11.01 -14.05 -4.65
C THR A 116 -11.54 -12.78 -5.31
N CYS A 117 -12.77 -12.35 -5.01
CA CYS A 117 -13.34 -11.13 -5.59
C CYS A 117 -13.06 -9.85 -4.78
N VAL A 118 -12.59 -9.95 -3.53
CA VAL A 118 -12.39 -8.77 -2.65
C VAL A 118 -11.59 -7.65 -3.34
N PRO A 119 -10.45 -7.90 -4.02
CA PRO A 119 -9.73 -6.84 -4.73
C PRO A 119 -10.55 -6.16 -5.84
N HIS A 120 -11.35 -6.92 -6.58
CA HIS A 120 -12.19 -6.41 -7.68
C HIS A 120 -13.34 -5.56 -7.15
N LEU A 121 -13.96 -5.98 -6.04
CA LEU A 121 -14.98 -5.19 -5.37
C LEU A 121 -14.41 -3.90 -4.75
N ILE A 122 -13.17 -3.93 -4.22
CA ILE A 122 -12.47 -2.73 -3.73
C ILE A 122 -12.19 -1.74 -4.87
N ALA A 123 -11.83 -2.22 -6.07
CA ALA A 123 -11.70 -1.35 -7.24
C ALA A 123 -13.05 -0.75 -7.68
N LEU A 124 -14.13 -1.54 -7.64
CA LEU A 124 -15.49 -1.11 -8.00
C LEU A 124 -16.14 -0.12 -7.02
N GLU A 125 -15.66 0.03 -5.79
CA GLU A 125 -16.04 1.13 -4.89
C GLU A 125 -15.81 2.52 -5.52
N MET A 126 -14.95 2.58 -6.55
CA MET A 126 -14.54 3.77 -7.28
C MET A 126 -15.14 3.83 -8.70
N ASP A 127 -16.10 2.95 -9.02
CA ASP A 127 -16.80 2.95 -10.32
C ASP A 127 -17.58 4.28 -10.51
N PRO A 128 -17.37 5.01 -11.61
CA PRO A 128 -18.14 6.21 -11.95
C PRO A 128 -19.67 6.00 -12.00
N LEU A 129 -20.13 4.78 -12.30
CA LEU A 129 -21.55 4.44 -12.27
C LEU A 129 -21.98 4.10 -10.84
N GLU A 130 -22.74 5.02 -10.22
CA GLU A 130 -23.12 4.93 -8.80
C GLU A 130 -23.81 3.60 -8.44
N GLY A 131 -24.63 3.04 -9.34
CA GLY A 131 -25.30 1.74 -9.13
C GLY A 131 -24.32 0.58 -8.96
N ASN A 132 -23.26 0.52 -9.77
CA ASN A 132 -22.23 -0.51 -9.66
C ASN A 132 -21.47 -0.36 -8.33
N SER A 133 -21.04 0.87 -8.01
CA SER A 133 -20.28 1.09 -6.79
C SER A 133 -21.13 0.88 -5.52
N LYS A 134 -22.45 1.11 -5.54
CA LYS A 134 -23.37 0.77 -4.45
C LYS A 134 -23.49 -0.74 -4.25
N LEU A 135 -23.64 -1.51 -5.33
CA LEU A 135 -23.70 -2.97 -5.27
C LEU A 135 -22.37 -3.56 -4.77
N ALA A 136 -21.23 -3.09 -5.29
CA ALA A 136 -19.91 -3.51 -4.82
C ALA A 136 -19.71 -3.22 -3.32
N HIS A 137 -20.16 -2.07 -2.84
CA HIS A 137 -20.12 -1.74 -1.41
C HIS A 137 -20.98 -2.67 -0.55
N HIS A 138 -22.20 -2.99 -1.00
CA HIS A 138 -23.06 -3.94 -0.27
C HIS A 138 -22.40 -5.33 -0.18
N LEU A 139 -21.80 -5.80 -1.26
CA LEU A 139 -21.05 -7.06 -1.27
C LEU A 139 -19.83 -7.02 -0.34
N LEU A 140 -19.03 -5.95 -0.36
CA LEU A 140 -17.89 -5.78 0.56
C LEU A 140 -18.31 -5.70 2.03
N MET A 141 -19.40 -4.98 2.33
CA MET A 141 -19.95 -4.91 3.68
C MET A 141 -20.30 -6.30 4.20
N ASN A 142 -21.03 -7.09 3.39
CA ASN A 142 -21.41 -8.47 3.72
C ASN A 142 -20.17 -9.38 3.89
N MET A 143 -19.08 -9.13 3.15
CA MET A 143 -17.83 -9.90 3.29
C MET A 143 -17.04 -9.51 4.53
N ASN A 144 -16.95 -8.22 4.85
CA ASN A 144 -16.28 -7.72 6.05
C ASN A 144 -17.02 -8.13 7.34
N GLU A 145 -18.35 -8.18 7.31
CA GLU A 145 -19.17 -8.64 8.44
C GLU A 145 -18.99 -10.14 8.71
N LYS A 146 -18.96 -10.98 7.66
CA LYS A 146 -18.82 -12.44 7.80
C LYS A 146 -17.38 -12.92 7.97
N TYR A 147 -16.42 -12.26 7.31
CA TYR A 147 -15.03 -12.71 7.18
C TYR A 147 -14.02 -11.54 7.24
N PRO A 148 -13.98 -10.76 8.35
CA PRO A 148 -13.16 -9.54 8.43
C PRO A 148 -11.68 -9.78 8.12
N SER A 149 -11.08 -10.84 8.65
CA SER A 149 -9.66 -11.20 8.38
C SER A 149 -9.38 -11.52 6.91
N PHE A 150 -10.37 -12.06 6.17
CA PHE A 150 -10.24 -12.30 4.73
C PHE A 150 -10.43 -11.02 3.92
N PHE A 151 -11.24 -10.08 4.39
CA PHE A 151 -11.34 -8.76 3.78
C PHE A 151 -10.04 -7.96 3.99
N GLU A 152 -9.56 -7.89 5.23
CA GLU A 152 -8.34 -7.17 5.61
C GLU A 152 -7.09 -7.64 4.85
N SER A 153 -6.89 -8.96 4.71
CA SER A 153 -5.72 -9.52 4.02
C SER A 153 -5.69 -9.25 2.50
N ARG A 154 -6.76 -8.71 1.92
CA ARG A 154 -6.87 -8.38 0.49
C ARG A 154 -6.90 -6.87 0.20
N LEU A 155 -6.82 -6.02 1.23
CA LEU A 155 -6.82 -4.55 1.08
C LEU A 155 -5.67 -4.04 0.21
N GLY A 156 -4.46 -4.61 0.36
CA GLY A 156 -3.28 -4.22 -0.42
C GLY A 156 -3.41 -4.54 -1.91
N ASP A 157 -3.94 -5.71 -2.25
CA ASP A 157 -4.23 -6.10 -3.64
C ASP A 157 -5.38 -5.28 -4.22
N GLY A 158 -6.40 -4.99 -3.41
CA GLY A 158 -7.50 -4.09 -3.77
C GLY A 158 -7.02 -2.68 -4.13
N LEU A 159 -6.08 -2.11 -3.36
CA LEU A 159 -5.46 -0.81 -3.65
C LEU A 159 -4.66 -0.82 -4.97
N GLN A 160 -3.94 -1.91 -5.24
CA GLN A 160 -3.17 -2.05 -6.48
C GLN A 160 -4.09 -2.18 -7.70
N LEU A 161 -5.21 -2.89 -7.54
CA LEU A 161 -6.19 -3.10 -8.60
C LEU A 161 -7.08 -1.87 -8.82
N SER A 162 -7.42 -1.14 -7.76
CA SER A 162 -8.17 0.12 -7.83
C SER A 162 -7.37 1.22 -8.54
N PHE A 163 -6.04 1.24 -8.37
CA PHE A 163 -5.16 2.09 -9.15
C PHE A 163 -5.17 1.76 -10.65
N LYS A 164 -5.01 0.48 -11.02
CA LYS A 164 -5.08 0.05 -12.44
C LYS A 164 -6.43 0.39 -13.08
N PHE A 165 -7.51 0.19 -12.34
CA PHE A 165 -8.86 0.55 -12.79
C PHE A 165 -9.01 2.08 -12.95
N PHE A 166 -8.50 2.87 -12.00
CA PHE A 166 -8.46 4.32 -12.09
C PHE A 166 -7.69 4.81 -13.33
N GLU A 167 -6.48 4.28 -13.61
CA GLU A 167 -5.71 4.64 -14.82
C GLU A 167 -6.47 4.29 -16.11
N SER A 168 -7.11 3.12 -16.17
CA SER A 168 -7.93 2.69 -17.31
C SER A 168 -9.12 3.63 -17.56
N ILE A 169 -9.81 4.04 -16.49
CA ILE A 169 -10.95 4.97 -16.57
C ILE A 169 -10.52 6.39 -16.96
N VAL A 170 -9.41 6.90 -16.42
CA VAL A 170 -8.89 8.24 -16.74
C VAL A 170 -8.37 8.32 -18.19
N SER A 171 -7.74 7.23 -18.68
CA SER A 171 -7.25 7.13 -20.05
C SER A 171 -8.37 6.98 -21.09
N ASN A 172 -9.60 6.68 -20.67
CA ASN A 172 -10.72 6.50 -21.59
C ASN A 172 -11.16 7.83 -22.21
N HIS A 173 -10.92 7.98 -23.51
CA HIS A 173 -11.26 9.20 -24.26
C HIS A 173 -12.74 9.60 -24.15
N LYS A 174 -13.66 8.64 -23.98
CA LYS A 174 -15.11 8.89 -23.86
C LYS A 174 -15.52 9.53 -22.51
N MET A 175 -14.59 9.65 -21.56
CA MET A 175 -14.90 10.13 -20.21
C MET A 175 -15.17 11.65 -20.15
N SER A 176 -16.11 12.04 -19.28
CA SER A 176 -16.55 13.43 -19.10
C SER A 176 -15.40 14.37 -18.72
N ALA A 177 -15.40 15.59 -19.28
CA ALA A 177 -14.38 16.60 -19.03
C ALA A 177 -14.20 16.94 -17.53
N ASN A 178 -15.31 16.93 -16.76
CA ASN A 178 -15.29 17.18 -15.32
C ASN A 178 -14.54 16.11 -14.51
N ILE A 179 -14.46 14.89 -15.04
CA ILE A 179 -13.73 13.80 -14.39
C ILE A 179 -12.25 13.84 -14.80
N LYS A 180 -11.95 14.27 -16.02
CA LYS A 180 -10.56 14.50 -16.48
C LYS A 180 -9.90 15.69 -15.77
N SER A 181 -10.66 16.73 -15.39
CA SER A 181 -10.13 17.91 -14.69
C SER A 181 -9.88 17.70 -13.20
N ASN A 182 -10.63 16.80 -12.54
CA ASN A 182 -10.37 16.40 -11.16
C ASN A 182 -10.59 14.89 -10.95
N PRO A 183 -9.63 14.04 -11.40
CA PRO A 183 -9.77 12.59 -11.34
C PRO A 183 -10.00 12.06 -9.92
N ILE A 184 -9.40 12.65 -8.88
CA ILE A 184 -9.57 12.11 -7.52
C ILE A 184 -10.97 12.35 -6.95
N ALA A 185 -11.76 13.28 -7.50
CA ALA A 185 -13.09 13.62 -6.99
C ALA A 185 -14.08 12.45 -7.02
N PHE A 186 -14.09 11.63 -8.07
CA PHE A 186 -15.00 10.46 -8.18
C PHE A 186 -14.52 9.26 -7.35
N VAL A 187 -13.23 9.21 -7.00
CA VAL A 187 -12.59 8.13 -6.25
C VAL A 187 -12.82 8.29 -4.74
N LYS A 188 -12.85 9.54 -4.24
CA LYS A 188 -13.03 9.91 -2.82
C LYS A 188 -14.20 9.23 -2.09
N PRO A 189 -15.40 9.09 -2.69
CA PRO A 189 -16.51 8.36 -2.06
C PRO A 189 -16.22 6.87 -1.82
N GLY A 190 -15.53 6.19 -2.75
CA GLY A 190 -15.11 4.80 -2.62
C GLY A 190 -14.08 4.61 -1.52
N ILE A 191 -13.00 5.41 -1.54
CA ILE A 191 -11.99 5.44 -0.47
C ILE A 191 -12.65 5.63 0.91
N SER A 192 -13.58 6.58 1.00
CA SER A 192 -14.31 6.86 2.23
C SER A 192 -15.17 5.69 2.72
N ARG A 193 -15.76 4.92 1.81
CA ARG A 193 -16.55 3.73 2.13
C ARG A 193 -15.68 2.58 2.64
N ILE A 194 -14.60 2.26 1.92
CA ILE A 194 -13.63 1.23 2.32
C ILE A 194 -13.07 1.52 3.71
N TYR A 195 -12.62 2.76 3.96
CA TYR A 195 -12.06 3.12 5.26
C TYR A 195 -13.05 2.94 6.41
N ARG A 196 -14.33 3.29 6.22
CA ARG A 196 -15.38 3.11 7.26
C ARG A 196 -15.59 1.66 7.66
N LEU A 197 -15.35 0.68 6.78
CA LEU A 197 -15.50 -0.75 7.09
C LEU A 197 -14.45 -1.24 8.11
N ILE A 198 -13.26 -0.63 8.15
CA ILE A 198 -12.16 -1.02 9.05
C ILE A 198 -11.91 -0.04 10.20
N ARG A 199 -12.40 1.21 10.10
CA ARG A 199 -12.05 2.31 11.02
C ARG A 199 -12.38 2.03 12.49
N SER A 200 -13.43 1.23 12.76
CA SER A 200 -13.85 0.85 14.11
C SER A 200 -12.79 0.02 14.86
N ASN A 201 -11.97 -0.78 14.16
CA ASN A 201 -10.89 -1.54 14.74
C ASN A 201 -9.58 -0.76 14.60
N ARG A 202 -9.07 -0.19 15.72
CA ARG A 202 -7.81 0.58 15.75
C ARG A 202 -6.65 -0.19 15.12
N ASN A 203 -6.57 -1.50 15.32
CA ASN A 203 -5.48 -2.32 14.80
C ASN A 203 -5.60 -2.51 13.27
N SER A 204 -6.77 -2.88 12.76
CA SER A 204 -7.03 -3.06 11.32
C SER A 204 -6.85 -1.75 10.55
N ARG A 205 -7.41 -0.66 11.09
CA ARG A 205 -7.26 0.72 10.60
C ARG A 205 -5.78 1.13 10.50
N ASN A 206 -5.01 0.90 11.57
CA ASN A 206 -3.59 1.23 11.61
C ASN A 206 -2.76 0.36 10.66
N LYS A 207 -3.01 -0.96 10.61
CA LYS A 207 -2.38 -1.88 9.65
C LYS A 207 -2.63 -1.46 8.20
N PHE A 208 -3.86 -1.07 7.86
CA PHE A 208 -4.19 -0.57 6.52
C PHE A 208 -3.39 0.69 6.18
N VAL A 209 -3.42 1.70 7.05
CA VAL A 209 -2.66 2.95 6.85
C VAL A 209 -1.16 2.66 6.69
N HIS A 210 -0.58 1.84 7.57
CA HIS A 210 0.83 1.43 7.49
C HIS A 210 1.15 0.70 6.19
N SER A 211 0.26 -0.19 5.72
CA SER A 211 0.46 -0.93 4.47
C SER A 211 0.53 -0.02 3.23
N ILE A 212 -0.06 1.18 3.29
CA ILE A 212 0.04 2.20 2.25
C ILE A 212 1.34 3.01 2.41
N VAL A 213 1.70 3.43 3.63
CA VAL A 213 2.98 4.14 3.89
C VAL A 213 4.17 3.28 3.45
N ARG A 214 4.14 1.96 3.72
CA ARG A 214 5.13 0.99 3.25
C ARG A 214 5.28 0.93 1.72
N LYS A 215 4.34 1.43 0.91
CA LYS A 215 4.50 1.49 -0.57
C LYS A 215 5.50 2.53 -1.03
N PHE A 216 5.78 3.55 -0.20
CA PHE A 216 6.78 4.59 -0.42
C PHE A 216 8.18 4.16 0.04
N GLU A 217 8.30 3.02 0.74
CA GLU A 217 9.58 2.42 1.08
C GLU A 217 10.01 1.47 -0.05
N SER A 218 11.01 1.87 -0.84
CA SER A 218 11.58 0.99 -1.86
C SER A 218 12.41 -0.13 -1.23
N ASP A 219 12.09 -1.37 -1.56
CA ASP A 219 13.06 -2.48 -1.55
C ASP A 219 13.76 -2.52 -2.91
N SER A 220 15.04 -2.91 -2.93
CA SER A 220 15.88 -2.89 -4.14
C SER A 220 15.38 -3.76 -5.30
N ARG A 221 14.41 -4.65 -5.05
CA ARG A 221 13.83 -5.62 -6.00
C ARG A 221 12.42 -5.28 -6.48
N SER A 222 11.73 -4.30 -5.90
CA SER A 222 10.37 -3.93 -6.30
C SER A 222 10.05 -2.47 -5.91
N ARG A 223 10.09 -1.57 -6.89
CA ARG A 223 9.73 -0.15 -6.70
C ARG A 223 8.33 0.11 -7.25
N SER A 224 7.48 0.73 -6.44
CA SER A 224 6.19 1.32 -6.85
C SER A 224 6.40 2.35 -7.96
N THR A 225 5.52 2.46 -8.96
CA THR A 225 5.60 3.57 -9.93
C THR A 225 5.27 4.90 -9.24
N VAL A 226 5.83 6.03 -9.70
CA VAL A 226 5.52 7.35 -9.11
C VAL A 226 4.03 7.67 -9.23
N SER A 227 3.38 7.31 -10.34
CA SER A 227 1.93 7.43 -10.52
C SER A 227 1.15 6.68 -9.42
N PHE A 228 1.60 5.48 -9.03
CA PHE A 228 0.98 4.73 -7.93
C PHE A 228 1.24 5.36 -6.56
N LEU A 229 2.43 5.93 -6.33
CA LEU A 229 2.74 6.67 -5.09
C LEU A 229 1.90 7.94 -4.95
N VAL A 230 1.71 8.68 -6.04
CA VAL A 230 0.81 9.84 -6.12
C VAL A 230 -0.62 9.43 -5.75
N TYR A 231 -1.12 8.34 -6.34
CA TYR A 231 -2.43 7.78 -6.01
C TYR A 231 -2.53 7.36 -4.53
N CYS A 232 -1.51 6.70 -3.98
CA CYS A 232 -1.45 6.34 -2.56
C CYS A 232 -1.49 7.56 -1.64
N ALA A 233 -0.80 8.65 -2.00
CA ALA A 233 -0.81 9.90 -1.22
C ALA A 233 -2.20 10.57 -1.26
N GLU A 234 -2.84 10.61 -2.44
CA GLU A 234 -4.23 11.08 -2.58
C GLU A 234 -5.23 10.22 -1.80
N VAL A 235 -5.06 8.89 -1.77
CA VAL A 235 -5.88 7.97 -0.97
C VAL A 235 -5.76 8.30 0.52
N LEU A 236 -4.53 8.45 1.04
CA LEU A 236 -4.27 8.79 2.43
C LEU A 236 -4.79 10.19 2.81
N ALA A 237 -4.63 11.19 1.95
CA ALA A 237 -5.18 12.53 2.14
C ALA A 237 -6.73 12.55 2.12
N SER A 238 -7.34 11.61 1.40
CA SER A 238 -8.79 11.49 1.24
C SER A 238 -9.51 10.75 2.37
N LEU A 239 -8.79 10.16 3.33
CA LEU A 239 -9.40 9.38 4.40
C LEU A 239 -10.32 10.26 5.28
N PRO A 240 -11.57 9.84 5.54
CA PRO A 240 -12.52 10.61 6.34
C PRO A 240 -12.25 10.41 7.84
N PHE A 241 -11.16 11.00 8.34
CA PHE A 241 -10.82 10.92 9.77
C PHE A 241 -11.86 11.61 10.65
N THR A 242 -12.03 11.05 11.85
CA THR A 242 -13.12 11.33 12.80
C THR A 242 -12.65 11.65 14.21
N CYS A 243 -11.40 11.31 14.56
CA CYS A 243 -10.76 11.64 15.83
C CYS A 243 -9.28 11.95 15.63
N SER A 244 -8.64 12.61 16.59
CA SER A 244 -7.23 13.04 16.49
C SER A 244 -6.23 11.87 16.42
N ASP A 245 -6.54 10.72 17.02
CA ASP A 245 -5.71 9.50 16.98
C ASP A 245 -5.46 8.97 15.56
N GLU A 246 -6.39 9.22 14.61
CA GLU A 246 -6.31 8.74 13.23
C GLU A 246 -5.21 9.45 12.38
N PRO A 247 -5.22 10.79 12.21
CA PRO A 247 -4.14 11.49 11.51
C PRO A 247 -2.84 11.54 12.32
N LEU A 248 -2.88 11.53 13.66
CA LEU A 248 -1.66 11.47 14.48
C LEU A 248 -0.90 10.17 14.26
N TYR A 249 -1.60 9.02 14.16
CA TYR A 249 -0.98 7.75 13.79
C TYR A 249 -0.31 7.80 12.40
N LEU A 250 -0.99 8.37 11.40
CA LEU A 250 -0.43 8.52 10.06
C LEU A 250 0.81 9.45 10.04
N ILE A 251 0.78 10.57 10.76
CA ILE A 251 1.95 11.46 10.88
C ILE A 251 3.11 10.76 11.61
N TYR A 252 2.83 9.99 12.67
CA TYR A 252 3.82 9.18 13.39
C TYR A 252 4.51 8.17 12.45
N ASP A 253 3.72 7.45 11.64
CA ASP A 253 4.24 6.43 10.72
C ASP A 253 5.04 7.04 9.55
N ILE A 254 4.56 8.17 9.01
CA ILE A 254 5.34 8.99 8.06
C ILE A 254 6.68 9.42 8.68
N ASN A 255 6.66 10.00 9.90
CA ASN A 255 7.89 10.44 10.57
C ASN A 255 8.89 9.29 10.74
N ARG A 256 8.42 8.07 11.04
CA ARG A 256 9.28 6.88 11.12
C ARG A 256 9.93 6.54 9.77
N ALA A 257 9.17 6.54 8.67
CA ALA A 257 9.72 6.32 7.33
C ALA A 257 10.76 7.40 6.94
N ILE A 258 10.46 8.68 7.22
CA ILE A 258 11.39 9.80 6.98
C ILE A 258 12.67 9.63 7.80
N HIS A 259 12.59 9.40 9.11
CA HIS A 259 13.76 9.27 9.99
C HIS A 259 14.68 8.10 9.58
N LEU A 260 14.12 6.99 9.09
CA LEU A 260 14.91 5.81 8.69
C LEU A 260 15.59 5.98 7.32
N ARG A 261 15.02 6.76 6.39
CA ARG A 261 15.47 6.80 4.98
C ARG A 261 16.09 8.12 4.54
N ALA A 262 15.60 9.26 5.03
CA ALA A 262 15.89 10.57 4.42
C ALA A 262 17.37 10.93 4.38
N GLY A 263 18.10 10.72 5.49
CA GLY A 263 19.54 11.05 5.55
C GLY A 263 20.42 10.19 4.62
N GLY A 264 20.03 8.94 4.37
CA GLY A 264 20.71 8.07 3.40
C GLY A 264 20.49 8.55 1.96
N VAL A 265 19.23 8.83 1.61
CA VAL A 265 18.84 9.33 0.29
C VAL A 265 19.46 10.71 0.00
N GLU A 266 19.43 11.64 0.97
CA GLU A 266 20.07 12.96 0.84
C GLU A 266 21.60 12.80 0.63
N GLY A 267 22.23 11.91 1.40
CA GLY A 267 23.65 11.60 1.29
C GLY A 267 24.04 11.03 -0.08
N ASN A 268 23.22 10.15 -0.66
CA ASN A 268 23.44 9.58 -1.99
C ASN A 268 23.26 10.64 -3.09
N LEU A 269 22.15 11.36 -3.10
CA LEU A 269 21.87 12.40 -4.10
C LEU A 269 22.92 13.51 -4.11
N LYS A 270 23.42 13.90 -2.93
CA LYS A 270 24.53 14.86 -2.81
C LYS A 270 25.81 14.38 -3.50
N ARG A 271 26.12 13.07 -3.42
CA ARG A 271 27.28 12.48 -4.12
C ARG A 271 27.09 12.53 -5.64
N TRP A 272 25.93 12.11 -6.14
CA TRP A 272 25.61 12.14 -7.57
C TRP A 272 25.69 13.56 -8.15
N THR A 273 25.14 14.55 -7.44
CA THR A 273 25.23 15.97 -7.83
C THR A 273 26.69 16.46 -7.90
N SER A 274 27.55 16.06 -6.95
CA SER A 274 28.96 16.43 -6.98
C SER A 274 29.76 15.77 -8.12
N MET A 275 29.42 14.54 -8.50
CA MET A 275 30.04 13.86 -9.64
C MET A 275 29.70 14.54 -10.97
N SER A 276 28.45 14.98 -11.14
CA SER A 276 28.03 15.74 -12.33
C SER A 276 28.83 17.03 -12.52
N GLN A 277 29.09 17.78 -11.43
CA GLN A 277 29.86 19.02 -11.49
C GLN A 277 31.33 18.80 -11.85
N SER A 278 31.93 17.67 -11.41
CA SER A 278 33.28 17.29 -11.82
C SER A 278 33.39 16.92 -13.31
N GLN A 279 32.34 16.35 -13.91
CA GLN A 279 32.32 16.02 -15.33
C GLN A 279 32.19 17.26 -16.23
N GLU A 280 31.34 18.22 -15.87
CA GLU A 280 31.23 19.49 -16.61
C GLU A 280 32.57 20.26 -16.64
N MET A 281 33.33 20.23 -15.54
CA MET A 281 34.61 20.94 -15.44
C MET A 281 35.76 20.26 -16.21
N ALA A 282 35.64 18.96 -16.52
CA ALA A 282 36.60 18.21 -17.34
C ALA A 282 36.30 18.26 -18.86
N GLY A 283 35.11 18.72 -19.25
CA GLY A 283 34.66 18.79 -20.65
C GLY A 283 35.00 20.07 -21.40
N MET A 284 35.67 21.03 -20.76
CA MET A 284 36.05 22.31 -21.38
C MET A 284 37.32 22.16 -22.23
N PRO A 285 37.31 22.46 -23.55
CA PRO A 285 38.53 22.47 -24.36
C PRO A 285 39.36 23.71 -24.02
N THR A 286 40.55 23.52 -23.46
CA THR A 286 41.50 24.62 -23.26
C THR A 286 41.98 25.15 -24.60
N LEU A 287 41.56 26.37 -24.97
CA LEU A 287 42.07 27.05 -26.16
C LEU A 287 43.57 27.41 -25.98
N PRO A 288 44.43 27.17 -26.99
CA PRO A 288 45.84 27.55 -26.90
C PRO A 288 46.01 29.05 -27.12
N GLY A 289 46.31 29.78 -26.04
CA GLY A 289 46.60 31.22 -26.04
C GLY A 289 48.10 31.51 -26.06
N GLU A 290 48.55 32.14 -27.14
CA GLU A 290 49.92 32.42 -27.57
C GLU A 290 50.91 32.98 -26.51
N SER A 291 52.07 32.32 -26.44
CA SER A 291 53.42 32.89 -26.54
C SER A 291 53.71 34.28 -25.93
N HIS A 292 54.55 34.31 -24.89
CA HIS A 292 55.51 35.41 -24.71
C HIS A 292 56.93 34.88 -24.51
N VAL A 293 57.86 35.40 -25.30
CA VAL A 293 59.25 34.91 -25.41
C VAL A 293 60.15 35.60 -24.39
N VAL A 294 61.03 34.83 -23.74
CA VAL A 294 62.37 35.27 -23.32
C VAL A 294 63.34 34.11 -23.55
N MET A 295 64.42 34.34 -24.31
CA MET A 295 65.49 33.37 -24.57
C MET A 295 66.59 33.48 -23.51
N GLN A 296 67.28 32.38 -23.18
CA GLN A 296 68.75 32.36 -23.24
C GLN A 296 69.41 30.96 -23.27
N GLU A 297 70.08 30.70 -24.40
CA GLU A 297 71.34 29.99 -24.64
C GLU A 297 71.59 28.49 -24.29
N GLU A 298 71.94 27.79 -25.38
CA GLU A 298 72.49 26.44 -25.68
C GLU A 298 73.91 26.15 -25.08
N PRO A 299 74.63 25.02 -25.35
CA PRO A 299 74.33 23.89 -26.27
C PRO A 299 74.59 22.42 -25.78
N GLY A 300 74.02 21.46 -26.54
CA GLY A 300 74.83 20.37 -27.10
C GLY A 300 74.38 18.91 -26.94
N GLY A 301 74.13 18.22 -28.07
CA GLY A 301 74.18 16.74 -28.14
C GLY A 301 73.18 16.07 -29.12
N TYR A 302 73.66 15.61 -30.28
CA TYR A 302 72.98 14.58 -31.12
C TYR A 302 72.92 13.23 -30.32
N TYR A 303 72.08 12.23 -30.60
CA TYR A 303 71.72 11.61 -31.89
C TYR A 303 70.37 10.86 -31.88
N ASP A 304 69.95 10.41 -33.07
CA ASP A 304 68.79 9.60 -33.43
C ASP A 304 68.72 8.20 -32.75
N ASN A 305 67.50 7.65 -32.53
CA ASN A 305 66.91 6.56 -33.35
C ASN A 305 65.83 5.69 -32.63
N MET A 306 64.84 5.24 -33.41
CA MET A 306 63.89 4.11 -33.26
C MET A 306 63.60 3.44 -31.90
N GLY A 307 62.33 3.53 -31.48
CA GLY A 307 61.43 2.36 -31.41
C GLY A 307 61.39 1.50 -30.12
N ASP A 308 60.30 1.63 -29.35
CA ASP A 308 59.57 0.48 -28.81
C ASP A 308 58.08 0.80 -28.63
N ALA A 309 57.21 -0.14 -28.99
CA ALA A 309 55.75 -0.01 -28.94
C ALA A 309 55.21 -0.65 -27.65
N THR A 310 55.33 0.06 -26.53
CA THR A 310 54.64 -0.33 -25.29
C THR A 310 53.19 0.14 -25.32
N GLU A 311 52.26 -0.81 -25.46
CA GLU A 311 50.82 -0.58 -25.31
C GLU A 311 50.51 0.03 -23.94
N ARG A 312 50.36 1.36 -23.91
CA ARG A 312 49.71 2.02 -22.78
C ARG A 312 48.22 1.76 -22.93
N VAL A 313 47.72 0.83 -22.12
CA VAL A 313 46.29 0.64 -21.88
C VAL A 313 45.68 2.01 -21.60
N ASN A 314 44.89 2.51 -22.54
CA ASN A 314 44.22 3.80 -22.41
C ASN A 314 42.96 3.59 -21.56
N ASP A 315 43.17 3.48 -20.24
CA ASP A 315 42.10 3.50 -19.24
C ASP A 315 41.39 4.85 -19.31
N ASN A 316 40.39 4.93 -20.18
CA ASN A 316 39.58 6.12 -20.41
C ASN A 316 38.61 6.31 -19.21
N PRO A 317 38.84 7.27 -18.30
CA PRO A 317 38.12 7.36 -17.04
C PRO A 317 36.83 8.18 -17.20
N CYS A 318 36.08 7.94 -18.29
CA CYS A 318 34.85 8.65 -18.57
C CYS A 318 33.86 7.79 -19.38
N SER A 319 33.35 6.74 -18.73
CA SER A 319 32.08 6.12 -19.09
C SER A 319 31.27 5.97 -17.80
N THR A 320 30.23 6.79 -17.61
CA THR A 320 29.22 6.52 -16.58
C THR A 320 28.59 5.17 -16.92
N SER A 321 28.82 4.15 -16.09
CA SER A 321 28.30 2.83 -16.40
C SER A 321 26.76 2.85 -16.32
N ASP A 322 26.07 2.04 -17.14
CA ASP A 322 24.60 1.93 -17.07
C ASP A 322 24.12 1.58 -15.65
N VAL A 323 24.98 0.87 -14.90
CA VAL A 323 24.80 0.49 -13.49
C VAL A 323 24.72 1.70 -12.56
N ASP A 324 25.36 2.83 -12.90
CA ASP A 324 25.33 4.04 -12.09
C ASP A 324 24.09 4.89 -12.38
N ILE A 325 23.65 4.97 -13.65
CA ILE A 325 22.40 5.64 -14.03
C ILE A 325 21.20 4.96 -13.34
N ALA A 326 21.16 3.63 -13.32
CA ALA A 326 20.10 2.88 -12.63
C ALA A 326 20.07 3.13 -11.11
N LYS A 327 21.23 3.35 -10.47
CA LYS A 327 21.30 3.73 -9.04
C LYS A 327 20.82 5.16 -8.83
N VAL A 328 21.27 6.12 -9.65
CA VAL A 328 20.81 7.53 -9.62
C VAL A 328 19.30 7.60 -9.72
N GLN A 329 18.69 6.89 -10.68
CA GLN A 329 17.24 6.83 -10.83
C GLN A 329 16.55 6.20 -9.62
N GLY A 330 17.16 5.17 -9.01
CA GLY A 330 16.69 4.57 -7.77
C GLY A 330 16.71 5.53 -6.57
N ASP A 331 17.79 6.28 -6.36
CA ASP A 331 17.90 7.28 -5.28
C ASP A 331 16.95 8.47 -5.53
N CYS A 332 16.77 8.90 -6.78
CA CYS A 332 15.84 9.97 -7.14
C CYS A 332 14.38 9.56 -6.96
N HIS A 333 14.05 8.31 -7.29
CA HIS A 333 12.73 7.72 -7.04
C HIS A 333 12.42 7.67 -5.55
N ASP A 334 13.35 7.18 -4.73
CA ASP A 334 13.22 7.16 -3.27
C ASP A 334 13.04 8.59 -2.71
N ALA A 335 13.75 9.59 -3.24
CA ALA A 335 13.57 10.99 -2.85
C ALA A 335 12.19 11.54 -3.21
N ILE A 336 11.66 11.24 -4.41
CA ILE A 336 10.29 11.61 -4.81
C ILE A 336 9.26 10.96 -3.88
N ALA A 337 9.46 9.70 -3.50
CA ALA A 337 8.59 9.00 -2.55
C ALA A 337 8.55 9.70 -1.18
N LEU A 338 9.71 10.07 -0.63
CA LEU A 338 9.81 10.80 0.64
C LEU A 338 9.23 12.22 0.54
N GLN A 339 9.40 12.91 -0.59
CA GLN A 339 8.77 14.22 -0.84
C GLN A 339 7.24 14.15 -0.80
N LEU A 340 6.64 13.10 -1.40
CA LEU A 340 5.20 12.89 -1.36
C LEU A 340 4.69 12.66 0.08
N LEU A 341 5.42 11.87 0.88
CA LEU A 341 5.09 11.68 2.29
C LEU A 341 5.20 12.97 3.12
N LEU A 342 6.23 13.79 2.91
CA LEU A 342 6.40 15.07 3.60
C LEU A 342 5.29 16.08 3.22
N LYS A 343 4.91 16.14 1.93
CA LYS A 343 3.79 16.96 1.47
C LYS A 343 2.46 16.48 2.08
N LEU A 344 2.25 15.16 2.18
CA LEU A 344 1.10 14.57 2.86
C LEU A 344 1.08 14.93 4.36
N LYS A 345 2.20 14.78 5.08
CA LYS A 345 2.33 15.21 6.49
C LYS A 345 1.95 16.68 6.67
N ARG A 346 2.51 17.57 5.87
CA ARG A 346 2.20 19.02 5.91
C ARG A 346 0.71 19.29 5.63
N HIS A 347 0.13 18.62 4.64
CA HIS A 347 -1.30 18.71 4.34
C HIS A 347 -2.18 18.26 5.52
N LEU A 348 -1.84 17.13 6.16
CA LEU A 348 -2.56 16.62 7.34
C LEU A 348 -2.48 17.59 8.52
N LYS A 349 -1.30 18.17 8.80
CA LYS A 349 -1.14 19.21 9.85
C LYS A 349 -2.06 20.41 9.61
N VAL A 350 -2.14 20.91 8.38
CA VAL A 350 -3.00 22.04 7.99
C VAL A 350 -4.48 21.68 8.06
N VAL A 351 -4.90 20.58 7.44
CA VAL A 351 -6.30 20.15 7.39
C VAL A 351 -6.87 19.90 8.78
N TYR A 352 -6.08 19.33 9.70
CA TYR A 352 -6.55 18.91 11.01
C TYR A 352 -6.09 19.77 12.19
N GLY A 353 -5.42 20.90 11.90
CA GLY A 353 -4.94 21.84 12.92
C GLY A 353 -4.00 21.19 13.95
N LEU A 354 -3.06 20.38 13.47
CA LEU A 354 -2.12 19.64 14.33
C LEU A 354 -0.79 20.37 14.42
N ASP A 355 -0.39 20.73 15.64
CA ASP A 355 0.93 21.25 15.96
C ASP A 355 1.96 20.12 16.14
N ASP A 356 3.25 20.47 16.08
CA ASP A 356 4.35 19.51 16.22
C ASP A 356 4.45 18.94 17.64
N ALA A 357 4.01 19.66 18.67
CA ALA A 357 4.03 19.17 20.05
C ALA A 357 3.06 17.99 20.25
N ARG A 358 1.85 18.06 19.70
CA ARG A 358 0.87 16.96 19.68
C ARG A 358 1.34 15.79 18.82
N CYS A 359 2.02 16.07 17.70
CA CYS A 359 2.60 15.03 16.85
C CYS A 359 3.76 14.29 17.56
N GLN A 360 4.59 14.99 18.32
CA GLN A 360 5.68 14.40 19.11
C GLN A 360 5.18 13.66 20.35
N ALA A 361 4.13 14.16 21.01
CA ALA A 361 3.53 13.53 22.19
C ALA A 361 2.69 12.28 21.88
N PHE A 362 2.46 11.94 20.62
CA PHE A 362 1.68 10.77 20.24
C PHE A 362 2.42 9.46 20.59
N SER A 363 1.71 8.55 21.26
CA SER A 363 2.23 7.25 21.70
C SER A 363 1.24 6.14 21.34
N LEU A 364 1.74 5.07 20.69
CA LEU A 364 0.92 3.90 20.34
C LEU A 364 0.30 3.20 21.57
N LYS A 365 1.00 3.26 22.72
CA LYS A 365 0.58 2.65 23.98
C LYS A 365 -0.51 3.44 24.70
N GLU A 366 -0.70 4.72 24.38
CA GLU A 366 -1.77 5.51 24.96
C GLU A 366 -3.12 5.20 24.27
N PRO A 367 -4.21 5.07 25.05
CA PRO A 367 -5.55 4.94 24.48
C PRO A 367 -5.97 6.27 23.82
N PRO A 368 -6.82 6.24 22.78
CA PRO A 368 -7.32 7.46 22.15
C PRO A 368 -8.01 8.39 23.16
N LYS A 369 -7.65 9.68 23.15
CA LYS A 369 -8.24 10.68 24.03
C LYS A 369 -9.69 10.97 23.62
N SER A 370 -10.63 10.39 24.35
CA SER A 370 -12.07 10.57 24.12
C SER A 370 -12.50 12.02 24.39
N GLY A 371 -13.11 12.67 23.39
CA GLY A 371 -13.74 13.99 23.56
C GLY A 371 -12.89 15.20 23.18
N GLU A 372 -11.67 15.04 22.61
CA GLU A 372 -10.98 16.18 22.00
C GLU A 372 -11.80 16.73 20.81
N THR A 373 -12.24 17.99 20.90
CA THR A 373 -12.82 18.72 19.77
C THR A 373 -11.78 18.87 18.66
N PHE A 374 -12.12 18.35 17.48
CA PHE A 374 -11.21 18.19 16.35
C PHE A 374 -11.63 19.13 15.21
N SER A 375 -10.75 20.05 14.83
CA SER A 375 -10.99 20.97 13.71
C SER A 375 -10.68 20.28 12.38
N ARG A 376 -11.48 20.53 11.36
CA ARG A 376 -11.20 20.09 9.98
C ARG A 376 -11.42 21.23 9.00
N GLN A 377 -10.35 21.65 8.33
CA GLN A 377 -10.38 22.61 7.23
C GLN A 377 -10.67 21.88 5.91
N ASN A 378 -11.40 22.52 5.01
CA ASN A 378 -11.68 21.95 3.68
C ASN A 378 -10.64 22.41 2.65
N VAL A 379 -9.38 21.96 2.83
CA VAL A 379 -8.27 22.23 1.92
C VAL A 379 -8.06 21.00 1.03
N SER A 380 -7.89 21.19 -0.28
CA SER A 380 -7.53 20.10 -1.19
C SER A 380 -6.05 19.75 -1.06
N PHE A 381 -5.72 18.45 -1.11
CA PHE A 381 -4.34 18.04 -1.35
C PHE A 381 -3.91 18.54 -2.74
N ASN A 382 -2.69 19.05 -2.86
CA ASN A 382 -2.18 19.58 -4.12
C ASN A 382 -0.71 19.18 -4.30
N ILE A 383 -0.47 18.37 -5.33
CA ILE A 383 0.83 17.80 -5.67
C ILE A 383 1.46 18.57 -6.85
N GLY A 384 0.70 19.42 -7.55
CA GLY A 384 1.01 19.95 -8.90
C GLY A 384 2.27 20.81 -9.02
N ASN A 385 2.86 21.25 -7.91
CA ASN A 385 4.10 22.02 -7.88
C ASN A 385 5.32 21.14 -7.52
N THR A 386 5.34 19.87 -7.95
CA THR A 386 6.43 18.92 -7.64
C THR A 386 6.95 18.30 -8.92
N ASN A 387 8.27 18.29 -9.12
CA ASN A 387 8.87 17.55 -10.22
C ASN A 387 8.79 16.04 -9.92
N LEU A 388 7.81 15.37 -10.53
CA LEU A 388 7.54 13.93 -10.36
C LEU A 388 8.15 13.06 -11.47
N SER A 389 8.80 13.67 -12.47
CA SER A 389 9.52 12.98 -13.53
C SER A 389 10.78 12.32 -12.99
N LEU A 390 11.00 11.04 -13.30
CA LEU A 390 12.30 10.42 -13.05
C LEU A 390 13.37 11.07 -13.94
N PRO A 391 14.56 11.39 -13.39
CA PRO A 391 15.72 11.85 -14.14
C PRO A 391 16.04 11.01 -15.38
N SER A 392 16.15 11.69 -16.52
CA SER A 392 16.67 11.12 -17.77
C SER A 392 18.17 11.32 -17.91
N CYS A 393 18.74 12.29 -17.18
CA CYS A 393 20.19 12.53 -17.09
C CYS A 393 20.61 12.92 -15.65
N LEU A 394 21.93 12.97 -15.39
CA LEU A 394 22.49 13.38 -14.10
C LEU A 394 22.11 14.82 -13.70
N GLN A 395 21.81 15.70 -14.66
CA GLN A 395 21.44 17.09 -14.41
C GLN A 395 20.03 17.22 -13.82
N ASP A 396 19.10 16.36 -14.23
CA ASP A 396 17.75 16.29 -13.63
C ASP A 396 17.80 15.85 -12.15
N ALA A 397 18.75 14.98 -11.79
CA ALA A 397 18.93 14.50 -10.42
C ALA A 397 19.31 15.64 -9.45
N ALA A 398 20.02 16.67 -9.94
CA ALA A 398 20.31 17.87 -9.16
C ALA A 398 19.03 18.65 -8.82
N SER A 399 18.06 18.71 -9.75
CA SER A 399 16.75 19.34 -9.51
C SER A 399 15.96 18.60 -8.42
N VAL A 400 15.83 17.27 -8.55
CA VAL A 400 15.17 16.41 -7.56
C VAL A 400 15.81 16.55 -6.17
N TYR A 401 17.14 16.69 -6.11
CA TYR A 401 17.87 16.93 -4.86
C TYR A 401 17.58 18.31 -4.24
N GLN A 402 17.49 19.39 -5.03
CA GLN A 402 17.13 20.71 -4.48
C GLN A 402 15.69 20.77 -3.98
N ASP A 403 14.75 20.14 -4.71
CA ASP A 403 13.35 20.02 -4.29
C ASP A 403 13.26 19.22 -2.96
N PHE A 404 13.87 18.03 -2.91
CA PHE A 404 13.90 17.19 -1.71
C PHE A 404 14.51 17.92 -0.50
N LYS A 405 15.68 18.55 -0.69
CA LYS A 405 16.36 19.32 0.35
C LYS A 405 15.55 20.54 0.82
N THR A 406 14.72 21.11 -0.05
CA THR A 406 13.83 22.22 0.33
C THR A 406 12.69 21.70 1.19
N VAL A 407 12.01 20.63 0.79
CA VAL A 407 10.93 20.01 1.58
C VAL A 407 11.45 19.48 2.93
N LEU A 408 12.66 18.90 3.00
CA LEU A 408 13.30 18.50 4.26
C LEU A 408 13.62 19.69 5.18
N ARG A 409 14.06 20.83 4.62
CA ARG A 409 14.28 22.05 5.39
C ARG A 409 12.99 22.64 5.92
N GLU A 410 11.91 22.63 5.14
CA GLU A 410 10.59 23.06 5.60
C GLU A 410 10.11 22.21 6.78
N ASP A 411 10.20 20.88 6.69
CA ASP A 411 9.82 19.97 7.78
C ASP A 411 10.68 20.17 9.05
N SER A 412 11.97 20.44 8.86
CA SER A 412 12.90 20.78 9.95
C SER A 412 12.64 22.16 10.56
N MET A 413 12.16 23.12 9.78
CA MET A 413 11.79 24.46 10.26
C MET A 413 10.48 24.44 11.04
N ASP A 414 9.47 23.71 10.54
CA ASP A 414 8.24 23.40 11.30
C ASP A 414 8.61 22.81 12.69
N PHE A 415 9.52 21.84 12.72
CA PHE A 415 10.03 21.25 13.96
C PHE A 415 10.76 22.25 14.87
N ALA A 416 11.59 23.13 14.30
CA ALA A 416 12.41 24.09 15.05
C ALA A 416 11.61 25.25 15.67
N VAL A 417 10.44 25.61 15.10
CA VAL A 417 9.60 26.71 15.60
C VAL A 417 9.02 26.43 17.01
N PHE A 418 8.97 25.16 17.45
CA PHE A 418 8.39 24.79 18.74
C PHE A 418 9.28 23.98 19.69
N VAL A 419 10.55 23.73 19.37
CA VAL A 419 11.53 23.35 20.39
C VAL A 419 12.01 24.65 21.06
N PRO A 420 11.59 24.97 22.31
CA PRO A 420 12.22 26.07 23.03
C PRO A 420 13.68 25.70 23.15
N SER A 421 14.59 26.62 22.79
CA SER A 421 16.02 26.33 22.84
C SER A 421 16.37 25.81 24.23
N VAL A 422 16.66 24.50 24.30
CA VAL A 422 17.11 23.86 25.53
C VAL A 422 18.47 24.47 25.77
N GLN A 423 18.49 25.57 26.53
CA GLN A 423 19.71 26.22 26.94
C GLN A 423 20.58 25.12 27.54
N THR A 424 21.72 24.87 26.90
CA THR A 424 22.68 23.87 27.31
C THR A 424 23.17 24.29 28.69
N ARG A 425 22.48 23.78 29.73
CA ARG A 425 22.76 24.06 31.12
C ARG A 425 24.21 23.64 31.34
N LYS A 426 25.10 24.65 31.45
CA LYS A 426 26.54 24.45 31.47
C LYS A 426 26.86 23.38 32.52
N ARG A 427 27.45 22.28 32.05
CA ARG A 427 27.87 21.15 32.87
C ARG A 427 28.73 21.69 34.02
N PRO A 428 28.35 21.53 35.30
CA PRO A 428 29.17 22.01 36.40
C PRO A 428 30.53 21.30 36.37
N THR A 429 31.60 22.08 36.51
CA THR A 429 32.96 21.54 36.62
C THR A 429 33.12 20.76 37.93
N PRO A 430 33.83 19.61 37.93
CA PRO A 430 34.09 18.86 39.15
C PRO A 430 35.11 19.63 40.01
N ARG A 431 34.72 19.99 41.23
CA ARG A 431 35.62 20.64 42.20
C ARG A 431 36.10 19.60 43.21
N ASN A 432 37.38 19.25 43.14
CA ASN A 432 38.04 18.38 44.12
C ASN A 432 37.93 18.98 45.53
N THR A 433 37.52 18.17 46.51
CA THR A 433 37.79 18.43 47.94
C THR A 433 38.03 17.10 48.67
N THR A 434 39.20 17.00 49.29
CA THR A 434 39.63 15.89 50.14
C THR A 434 38.92 15.94 51.50
N SER A 435 38.74 14.79 52.14
CA SER A 435 38.23 14.58 53.52
C SER A 435 39.29 15.00 54.59
N PRO A 436 39.05 14.97 55.94
CA PRO A 436 37.99 14.25 56.67
C PRO A 436 37.32 14.95 57.90
N THR A 437 36.54 14.15 58.62
CA THR A 437 35.67 14.28 59.83
C THR A 437 36.41 14.75 61.13
N PRO A 438 35.79 14.94 62.35
CA PRO A 438 34.55 14.29 62.87
C PRO A 438 33.66 14.94 64.00
N ARG A 439 32.61 14.18 64.41
CA ARG A 439 31.87 14.14 65.72
C ARG A 439 30.96 15.32 66.15
N SER A 440 29.66 15.03 66.41
CA SER A 440 29.11 14.84 67.78
C SER A 440 27.66 14.28 67.78
N MET A 441 27.12 13.98 68.98
CA MET A 441 25.89 13.21 69.28
C MET A 441 24.58 14.04 69.13
N THR A 442 23.34 13.52 69.10
CA THR A 442 22.64 12.84 70.22
C THR A 442 21.35 12.08 69.77
N ARG A 443 20.82 11.26 70.69
CA ARG A 443 19.89 10.11 70.63
C ARG A 443 18.39 10.48 70.87
N VAL A 444 17.50 9.47 70.77
CA VAL A 444 16.12 9.30 71.39
C VAL A 444 14.92 9.62 70.47
N ARG A 445 13.76 8.89 70.45
CA ARG A 445 13.35 7.48 70.75
C ARG A 445 11.87 7.27 70.34
N ARG A 446 11.55 6.06 69.82
CA ARG A 446 10.23 5.36 69.62
C ARG A 446 8.90 6.01 70.10
N THR A 447 7.86 5.93 69.25
CA THR A 447 6.52 5.24 69.40
C THR A 447 5.65 5.51 68.13
N ALA A 448 4.63 4.76 67.71
CA ALA A 448 4.18 3.35 67.91
C ALA A 448 3.10 2.96 66.83
N ALA A 449 2.50 1.77 66.90
CA ALA A 449 1.33 1.27 66.14
C ALA A 449 0.25 0.74 67.14
N PRO A 450 -0.86 -0.01 66.83
CA PRO A 450 -1.36 -0.56 65.54
C PRO A 450 -2.91 -0.69 65.35
N SER A 451 -3.35 -1.12 64.15
CA SER A 451 -4.51 -2.04 63.88
C SER A 451 -4.57 -2.31 62.35
N VAL A 452 -4.46 -3.50 61.75
CA VAL A 452 -4.82 -4.91 62.02
C VAL A 452 -6.28 -5.30 61.73
N THR A 453 -6.52 -5.80 60.49
CA THR A 453 -7.31 -7.00 60.14
C THR A 453 -6.84 -7.52 58.76
N LYS A 454 -6.00 -8.57 58.72
CA LYS A 454 -6.33 -9.95 58.25
C LYS A 454 -7.06 -10.03 56.90
N ALA A 455 -6.37 -10.43 55.81
CA ALA A 455 -6.17 -11.81 55.31
C ALA A 455 -7.21 -12.18 54.21
N ARG A 456 -6.96 -13.04 53.20
CA ARG A 456 -6.13 -14.25 53.15
C ARG A 456 -5.93 -14.77 51.69
N GLY A 457 -4.74 -15.29 51.34
CA GLY A 457 -4.46 -16.14 50.14
C GLY A 457 -4.28 -15.40 48.79
N GLY A 458 -3.49 -15.89 47.83
CA GLY A 458 -2.57 -17.04 47.79
C GLY A 458 -2.16 -17.44 46.35
N ALA A 459 -0.99 -18.07 46.18
CA ALA A 459 -0.34 -18.48 44.89
C ALA A 459 0.11 -17.31 43.96
N ARG A 460 1.33 -17.21 43.42
CA ARG A 460 2.32 -18.13 42.77
C ARG A 460 2.15 -18.23 41.24
N GLY A 461 3.24 -17.97 40.53
CA GLY A 461 3.43 -18.17 39.07
C GLY A 461 3.03 -16.95 38.23
N ASP A 462 3.70 -16.64 37.12
CA ASP A 462 5.04 -17.07 36.66
C ASP A 462 5.55 -16.04 35.64
N ASP A 463 6.86 -15.96 35.43
CA ASP A 463 7.42 -15.12 34.36
C ASP A 463 7.41 -15.91 33.03
N SER A 464 6.85 -15.34 31.97
CA SER A 464 7.01 -15.86 30.60
C SER A 464 6.95 -14.71 29.58
N ASP A 465 8.12 -14.31 29.08
CA ASP A 465 8.26 -13.61 27.82
C ASP A 465 7.80 -14.51 26.67
N ASP A 466 7.04 -13.97 25.72
CA ASP A 466 6.88 -14.56 24.38
C ASP A 466 7.05 -13.45 23.32
N THR A 467 8.24 -13.42 22.74
CA THR A 467 8.57 -12.66 21.53
C THR A 467 8.42 -13.57 20.30
N ASP A 468 7.36 -13.38 19.53
CA ASP A 468 7.24 -13.94 18.17
C ASP A 468 7.37 -12.81 17.13
N ASP A 469 8.59 -12.62 16.62
CA ASP A 469 8.88 -11.82 15.43
C ASP A 469 8.79 -12.71 14.19
N ASP A 470 7.66 -12.66 13.49
CA ASP A 470 7.40 -13.49 12.30
C ASP A 470 7.61 -12.67 11.01
N ASP A 471 8.76 -12.88 10.35
CA ASP A 471 9.19 -12.22 9.11
C ASP A 471 8.41 -12.72 7.89
N TRP A 472 7.68 -11.83 7.21
CA TRP A 472 6.86 -12.16 6.05
C TRP A 472 7.09 -11.22 4.86
N THR A 473 8.18 -11.47 4.12
CA THR A 473 8.41 -10.91 2.79
C THR A 473 7.57 -11.63 1.73
N GLY A 474 6.45 -11.02 1.33
CA GLY A 474 5.46 -11.62 0.43
C GLY A 474 5.83 -11.56 -1.06
N GLY A 475 6.48 -12.61 -1.58
CA GLY A 475 6.53 -12.90 -3.03
C GLY A 475 5.27 -13.65 -3.53
N PRO A 476 4.93 -13.59 -4.83
CA PRO A 476 3.73 -14.24 -5.37
C PRO A 476 3.85 -15.77 -5.32
N ARG A 477 2.94 -16.43 -4.59
CA ARG A 477 2.83 -17.90 -4.57
C ARG A 477 1.78 -18.36 -5.57
N VAL A 478 2.20 -19.13 -6.57
CA VAL A 478 1.30 -20.00 -7.33
C VAL A 478 0.92 -21.18 -6.44
N LEU A 479 -0.37 -21.50 -6.33
CA LEU A 479 -0.86 -22.63 -5.56
C LEU A 479 -1.36 -23.72 -6.51
N ASP A 480 -0.68 -24.87 -6.47
CA ASP A 480 -1.04 -26.06 -7.23
C ASP A 480 -2.15 -26.83 -6.51
N PHE A 481 -3.15 -27.32 -7.26
CA PHE A 481 -4.27 -28.08 -6.70
C PHE A 481 -4.07 -29.59 -6.91
N SER A 482 -3.68 -30.29 -5.85
CA SER A 482 -3.78 -31.76 -5.77
C SER A 482 -3.80 -32.23 -4.31
N GLY A 483 -4.92 -32.81 -3.86
CA GLY A 483 -5.03 -33.41 -2.52
C GLY A 483 -6.44 -33.37 -1.93
N GLY A 484 -7.22 -34.44 -2.16
CA GLY A 484 -8.54 -34.59 -1.53
C GLY A 484 -8.44 -35.11 -0.09
N GLY A 485 -9.20 -34.52 0.84
CA GLY A 485 -9.29 -34.96 2.24
C GLY A 485 -10.75 -35.07 2.70
N ARG A 486 -11.17 -36.27 3.13
CA ARG A 486 -12.51 -36.52 3.69
C ARG A 486 -12.63 -35.94 5.10
N VAL A 487 -13.78 -35.34 5.41
CA VAL A 487 -14.17 -35.00 6.79
C VAL A 487 -15.42 -35.79 7.18
N THR A 488 -15.32 -36.55 8.27
CA THR A 488 -16.42 -37.35 8.84
C THR A 488 -17.31 -36.50 9.74
N ARG A 489 -18.63 -36.54 9.54
CA ARG A 489 -19.61 -35.91 10.43
C ARG A 489 -19.85 -36.77 11.68
N GLN A 490 -19.69 -36.18 12.85
CA GLN A 490 -20.05 -36.79 14.13
C GLN A 490 -21.56 -36.65 14.38
N ARG A 491 -22.18 -37.70 14.92
CA ARG A 491 -23.64 -37.83 15.09
C ARG A 491 -24.04 -37.47 16.52
N VAL A 492 -24.91 -36.48 16.69
CA VAL A 492 -25.58 -36.22 17.98
C VAL A 492 -26.67 -37.28 18.20
N GLN A 493 -26.81 -37.76 19.43
CA GLN A 493 -27.80 -38.76 19.82
C GLN A 493 -28.78 -38.17 20.84
N VAL A 494 -30.07 -38.32 20.53
CA VAL A 494 -31.28 -38.13 21.36
C VAL A 494 -31.45 -36.75 21.99
#